data_AF-A0A563D9S8-F1
#
_entry.id   AF-A0A563D9S8-F1
#
_cell.length_a   1.000
_cell.length_b   1.000
_cell.length_c   1.000
_cell.angle_alpha   90.00
_cell.angle_beta   90.00
_cell.angle_gamma   90.00
#
_symmetry.space_group_name_H-M   'P 1'
#
loop_
_entity.id
_entity.type
_entity.pdbx_description
1 polymer ?
#
loop_
_entity_poly.entity_id
_entity_poly.type
_entity_poly.pdbx_seq_one_letter_code
_entity_poly.pdbx_strand_id
1 'polypeptide(L)'
;MKKLLVSVFVFLFTSAALFSQKSNTQIGREYGEKYRQIGQDRSLSGYEKGQRKKQLSLKKKQEMIRNNQNHNHNNHGVTSNSNEKERLEKKIDRLEEKYDREKKNIENNYNLSKSEKKIRKKLLEKKYKAEKEILKKRKDDL
;
A
#
# COMPACT_ATOMS: atom_id res chain seq x y z
N MET A 1 -27.58 -58.36 2.46
CA MET A 1 -26.12 -58.54 2.59
C MET A 1 -25.41 -57.46 1.79
N LYS A 2 -24.44 -56.77 2.42
CA LYS A 2 -23.26 -56.07 1.85
C LYS A 2 -23.56 -54.92 0.84
N LYS A 3 -23.60 -53.66 1.29
CA LYS A 3 -22.47 -52.70 1.42
C LYS A 3 -21.69 -52.52 0.10
N LEU A 4 -21.66 -51.29 -0.42
CA LEU A 4 -20.43 -50.57 -0.83
C LEU A 4 -20.81 -49.18 -1.38
N LEU A 5 -20.87 -48.20 -0.47
CA LEU A 5 -20.72 -46.78 -0.81
C LEU A 5 -19.27 -46.58 -1.25
N VAL A 6 -19.05 -46.41 -2.55
CA VAL A 6 -17.74 -46.05 -3.10
C VAL A 6 -17.54 -44.55 -2.83
N SER A 7 -16.96 -44.24 -1.68
CA SER A 7 -16.46 -42.90 -1.35
C SER A 7 -15.16 -42.69 -2.11
N VAL A 8 -15.24 -42.03 -3.27
CA VAL A 8 -14.05 -41.57 -4.01
C VAL A 8 -13.55 -40.29 -3.32
N PHE A 9 -12.70 -40.46 -2.31
CA PHE A 9 -11.90 -39.37 -1.79
C PHE A 9 -10.81 -39.03 -2.83
N VAL A 10 -11.10 -38.06 -3.69
CA VAL A 10 -10.07 -37.43 -4.53
C VAL A 10 -9.20 -36.58 -3.60
N PHE A 11 -8.15 -37.16 -3.05
CA PHE A 11 -7.06 -36.42 -2.42
C PHE A 11 -6.25 -35.74 -3.53
N LEU A 12 -6.69 -34.53 -3.90
CA LEU A 12 -5.86 -33.58 -4.63
C LEU A 12 -4.73 -33.14 -3.70
N PHE A 13 -3.60 -33.85 -3.74
CA PHE A 13 -2.33 -33.34 -3.26
C PHE A 13 -1.91 -32.18 -4.18
N THR A 14 -2.42 -30.99 -3.92
CA THR A 14 -1.80 -29.76 -4.40
C THR A 14 -0.48 -29.61 -3.64
N SER A 15 0.61 -30.13 -4.19
CA SER A 15 1.95 -29.74 -3.78
C SER A 15 2.13 -28.27 -4.16
N ALA A 16 1.68 -27.38 -3.29
CA ALA A 16 2.09 -25.99 -3.33
C ALA A 16 3.62 -26.01 -3.15
N ALA A 17 4.36 -25.81 -4.24
CA ALA A 17 5.78 -25.54 -4.15
C ALA A 17 5.92 -24.31 -3.26
N LEU A 18 6.32 -24.52 -2.01
CA LEU A 18 6.64 -23.47 -1.06
C LEU A 18 7.91 -22.79 -1.59
N PHE A 19 7.74 -21.84 -2.52
CA PHE A 19 8.81 -20.94 -2.89
C PHE A 19 9.06 -20.04 -1.68
N SER A 20 9.96 -20.49 -0.80
CA SER A 20 10.43 -19.69 0.33
C SER A 20 11.03 -18.41 -0.23
N GLN A 21 10.37 -17.29 0.06
CA GLN A 21 10.78 -15.98 -0.43
C GLN A 21 12.17 -15.64 0.12
N LYS A 22 13.13 -15.37 -0.77
CA LYS A 22 14.52 -15.06 -0.38
C LYS A 22 14.55 -13.75 0.42
N SER A 23 15.30 -13.71 1.52
CA SER A 23 15.52 -12.46 2.26
C SER A 23 16.44 -11.51 1.49
N ASN A 24 16.34 -10.21 1.75
CA ASN A 24 17.24 -9.22 1.14
C ASN A 24 18.72 -9.50 1.42
N THR A 25 19.03 -10.06 2.60
CA THR A 25 20.38 -10.50 2.97
C THR A 25 20.85 -11.66 2.08
N GLN A 26 19.98 -12.62 1.79
CA GLN A 26 20.28 -13.74 0.90
C GLN A 26 20.49 -13.29 -0.55
N ILE A 27 19.64 -12.39 -1.05
CA ILE A 27 19.82 -11.73 -2.36
C ILE A 27 21.17 -10.99 -2.39
N GLY A 28 21.51 -10.26 -1.32
CA GLY A 28 22.79 -9.56 -1.21
C GLY A 28 24.01 -10.48 -1.36
N ARG A 29 24.01 -11.61 -0.64
CA ARG A 29 25.09 -12.62 -0.69
C ARG A 29 25.21 -13.27 -2.07
N GLU A 30 24.10 -13.70 -2.66
CA GLU A 30 24.09 -14.35 -3.97
C GLU A 30 24.66 -13.43 -5.06
N TYR A 31 24.24 -12.17 -5.08
CA TYR A 31 24.76 -11.20 -6.04
C TYR A 31 26.23 -10.85 -5.77
N GLY A 32 26.67 -10.83 -4.50
CA GLY A 32 28.08 -10.67 -4.13
C GLY A 32 28.98 -11.71 -4.78
N GLU A 33 28.59 -12.98 -4.74
CA GLU A 33 29.34 -14.06 -5.40
C GLU A 33 29.37 -13.90 -6.92
N LYS A 34 28.25 -13.52 -7.54
CA LYS A 34 28.20 -13.25 -8.99
C LYS A 34 29.10 -12.08 -9.40
N TYR A 35 29.20 -11.02 -8.58
CA TYR A 35 30.15 -9.93 -8.81
C TYR A 35 31.60 -10.39 -8.72
N ARG A 36 31.91 -11.26 -7.77
CA ARG A 36 33.24 -11.84 -7.57
C ARG A 36 33.64 -12.69 -8.76
N GLN A 37 32.74 -13.56 -9.25
CA GLN A 37 32.94 -14.37 -10.45
C GLN A 37 33.26 -13.50 -11.68
N ILE A 38 32.47 -12.44 -11.93
CA ILE A 38 32.75 -11.51 -13.05
C ILE A 38 34.11 -10.82 -12.87
N GLY A 39 34.49 -10.47 -11.64
CA GLY A 39 35.80 -9.87 -11.36
C GLY A 39 36.97 -10.81 -11.64
N GLN A 40 36.82 -12.08 -11.27
CA GLN A 40 37.85 -13.11 -11.37
C GLN A 40 37.96 -13.73 -12.77
N ASP A 41 36.93 -13.58 -13.61
CA ASP A 41 36.92 -14.09 -14.97
C ASP A 41 38.06 -13.47 -15.81
N ARG A 42 39.03 -14.29 -16.23
CA ARG A 42 40.18 -13.84 -17.02
C ARG A 42 39.87 -13.72 -18.51
N SER A 43 38.74 -14.27 -18.97
CA SER A 43 38.32 -14.20 -20.37
C SER A 43 37.70 -12.85 -20.74
N LEU A 44 37.34 -12.02 -19.76
CA LEU A 44 36.69 -10.74 -19.97
C LEU A 44 37.66 -9.58 -19.88
N SER A 45 37.56 -8.66 -20.82
CA SER A 45 38.19 -7.36 -20.73
C SER A 45 37.60 -6.52 -19.58
N GLY A 46 38.33 -5.50 -19.13
CA GLY A 46 37.85 -4.59 -18.09
C GLY A 46 36.52 -3.91 -18.46
N TYR A 47 36.34 -3.57 -19.74
CA TYR A 47 35.10 -2.99 -20.25
C TYR A 47 33.92 -3.97 -20.16
N GLU A 48 34.10 -5.21 -20.59
CA GLU A 48 33.05 -6.24 -20.54
C GLU A 48 32.68 -6.60 -19.10
N LYS A 49 33.66 -6.65 -18.19
CA LYS A 49 33.39 -6.77 -16.75
C LYS A 49 32.52 -5.63 -16.26
N GLY A 50 32.82 -4.40 -16.65
CA GLY A 50 32.00 -3.22 -16.32
C GLY A 50 30.55 -3.37 -16.79
N GLN A 51 30.34 -3.76 -18.05
CA GLN A 51 29.00 -3.97 -18.61
C GLN A 51 28.23 -5.08 -17.88
N ARG A 52 28.88 -6.23 -17.63
CA ARG A 52 28.24 -7.36 -16.93
C ARG A 52 27.91 -7.00 -15.47
N LYS A 53 28.78 -6.29 -14.76
CA LYS A 53 28.49 -5.80 -13.40
C LYS A 53 27.33 -4.81 -13.39
N LYS A 54 27.25 -3.90 -14.37
CA LYS A 54 26.14 -2.95 -14.51
C LYS A 54 24.80 -3.68 -14.72
N GLN A 55 24.76 -4.64 -15.63
CA GLN A 55 23.57 -5.47 -15.87
C GLN A 55 23.16 -6.25 -14.61
N LEU A 56 24.15 -6.83 -13.91
CA LEU A 56 23.91 -7.56 -12.67
C LEU A 56 23.35 -6.66 -11.55
N SER A 57 23.78 -5.39 -11.49
CA SER A 57 23.26 -4.39 -10.56
C SER A 57 21.80 -4.04 -10.82
N LEU A 58 21.44 -3.88 -12.10
CA LEU A 58 20.05 -3.65 -12.49
C LEU A 58 19.15 -4.82 -12.09
N LYS A 59 19.60 -6.06 -12.34
CA LYS A 59 18.88 -7.28 -11.92
C LYS A 59 18.72 -7.35 -10.40
N LYS A 60 19.79 -7.06 -9.63
CA LYS A 60 19.75 -6.99 -8.16
C LYS A 60 18.70 -6.00 -7.67
N LYS A 61 18.70 -4.80 -8.25
CA LYS A 61 17.75 -3.72 -7.90
C LYS A 61 16.30 -4.16 -8.18
N GLN A 62 16.04 -4.74 -9.34
CA GLN A 62 14.71 -5.25 -9.69
C GLN A 62 14.25 -6.37 -8.74
N GLU A 63 15.14 -7.30 -8.40
CA GLU A 63 14.82 -8.40 -7.48
C GLU A 63 14.57 -7.91 -6.05
N MET A 64 15.36 -6.95 -5.56
CA MET A 64 15.11 -6.29 -4.26
C MET A 64 13.78 -5.53 -4.25
N ILE A 65 13.44 -4.80 -5.32
CA ILE A 65 12.15 -4.11 -5.43
C ILE A 65 11.00 -5.13 -5.38
N ARG A 66 11.08 -6.20 -6.17
CA ARG A 66 10.06 -7.27 -6.17
C ARG A 66 9.95 -7.92 -4.79
N ASN A 67 11.09 -8.20 -4.14
CA ASN A 67 11.10 -8.81 -2.82
C ASN A 67 10.48 -7.90 -1.76
N ASN A 68 10.76 -6.60 -1.81
CA ASN A 68 10.17 -5.61 -0.92
C ASN A 68 8.67 -5.40 -1.19
N GLN A 69 8.25 -5.41 -2.46
CA GLN A 69 6.83 -5.37 -2.82
C GLN A 69 6.07 -6.58 -2.26
N ASN A 70 6.65 -7.78 -2.35
CA ASN A 70 6.07 -8.99 -1.80
C ASN A 70 6.07 -9.01 -0.27
N HIS A 71 7.12 -8.51 0.39
CA HIS A 71 7.10 -8.31 1.85
C HIS A 71 6.05 -7.29 2.29
N ASN A 72 5.88 -6.19 1.57
CA ASN A 72 4.85 -5.19 1.84
C ASN A 72 3.45 -5.77 1.60
N HIS A 73 3.24 -6.53 0.53
CA HIS A 73 1.97 -7.22 0.26
C HIS A 73 1.61 -8.23 1.36
N ASN A 74 2.60 -8.97 1.88
CA ASN A 74 2.39 -9.90 2.99
C ASN A 74 2.18 -9.20 4.35
N ASN A 75 2.67 -7.96 4.50
CA ASN A 75 2.38 -7.10 5.66
C ASN A 75 1.09 -6.26 5.52
N HIS A 76 0.45 -6.26 4.35
CA HIS A 76 -0.86 -5.63 4.15
C HIS A 76 -2.04 -6.55 4.51
N GLY A 77 -1.78 -7.77 5.00
CA GLY A 77 -2.79 -8.68 5.54
C GLY A 77 -3.28 -8.36 6.96
N VAL A 78 -2.68 -7.37 7.64
CA VAL A 78 -3.15 -6.87 8.93
C VAL A 78 -3.17 -5.34 8.89
N THR A 79 -4.16 -4.77 8.21
CA THR A 79 -4.54 -3.38 8.47
C THR A 79 -5.11 -3.32 9.88
N SER A 80 -4.24 -3.11 10.86
CA SER A 80 -4.61 -2.76 12.22
C SER A 80 -5.65 -1.64 12.19
N ASN A 81 -6.75 -1.78 12.96
CA ASN A 81 -7.76 -0.74 13.16
C ASN A 81 -7.14 0.63 13.50
N SER A 82 -5.94 0.64 14.10
CA SER A 82 -5.15 1.85 14.37
C SER A 82 -4.86 2.69 13.10
N ASN A 83 -4.49 2.04 11.99
CA ASN A 83 -4.18 2.75 10.74
C ASN A 83 -5.43 3.34 10.09
N GLU A 84 -6.58 2.68 10.22
CA GLU A 84 -7.86 3.21 9.72
C GLU A 84 -8.39 4.32 10.63
N LYS A 85 -8.22 4.20 11.95
CA LYS A 85 -8.53 5.25 12.93
C LYS A 85 -7.75 6.53 12.65
N GLU A 86 -6.43 6.42 12.45
CA GLU A 86 -5.56 7.55 12.09
C GLU A 86 -5.99 8.18 10.73
N ARG A 87 -6.37 7.35 9.75
CA ARG A 87 -6.89 7.84 8.46
C ARG A 87 -8.21 8.59 8.62
N LEU A 88 -9.09 8.15 9.51
CA LEU A 88 -10.36 8.81 9.81
C LEU A 88 -10.13 10.13 10.55
N GLU A 89 -9.19 10.19 11.49
CA GLU A 89 -8.80 11.44 12.15
C GLU A 89 -8.29 12.47 11.15
N LYS A 90 -7.35 12.07 10.26
CA LYS A 90 -6.89 12.94 9.17
C LYS A 90 -8.01 13.36 8.19
N LYS A 91 -9.10 12.60 8.08
CA LYS A 91 -10.27 13.00 7.27
C LYS A 91 -11.13 14.02 8.00
N ILE A 92 -11.27 13.90 9.33
CA ILE A 92 -11.98 14.86 10.18
C ILE A 92 -11.23 16.21 10.15
N ASP A 93 -9.91 16.22 10.33
CA ASP A 93 -9.13 17.47 10.32
C ASP A 93 -9.28 18.21 8.97
N ARG A 94 -9.15 17.48 7.86
CA ARG A 94 -9.34 18.04 6.51
C ARG A 94 -10.76 18.55 6.28
N LEU A 95 -11.77 17.92 6.90
CA LEU A 95 -13.16 18.36 6.82
C LEU A 95 -13.35 19.69 7.57
N GLU A 96 -12.70 19.87 8.73
CA GLU A 96 -12.70 21.12 9.50
C GLU A 96 -12.04 22.26 8.73
N GLU A 97 -10.83 22.03 8.19
CA GLU A 97 -10.13 23.01 7.36
C GLU A 97 -10.96 23.43 6.13
N LYS A 98 -11.63 22.45 5.49
CA LYS A 98 -12.51 22.71 4.36
C LYS A 98 -13.71 23.55 4.77
N TYR A 99 -14.35 23.23 5.89
CA TYR A 99 -15.47 24.00 6.42
C TYR A 99 -15.09 25.45 6.68
N ASP A 100 -13.96 25.70 7.34
CA ASP A 100 -13.50 27.05 7.65
C ASP A 100 -13.16 27.85 6.39
N ARG A 101 -12.48 27.22 5.42
CA ARG A 101 -12.19 27.83 4.13
C ARG A 101 -13.47 28.19 3.37
N GLU A 102 -14.43 27.27 3.28
CA GLU A 102 -15.69 27.53 2.57
C GLU A 102 -16.54 28.59 3.29
N LYS A 103 -16.56 28.59 4.62
CA LYS A 103 -17.23 29.63 5.41
C LYS A 103 -16.64 31.01 5.14
N LYS A 104 -15.30 31.14 5.12
CA LYS A 104 -14.59 32.37 4.76
C LYS A 104 -14.88 32.78 3.32
N ASN A 105 -14.91 31.84 2.38
CA ASN A 105 -15.24 32.12 0.99
C ASN A 105 -16.67 32.67 0.84
N ILE A 106 -17.65 32.13 1.57
CA ILE A 106 -19.03 32.65 1.57
C ILE A 106 -19.08 34.06 2.18
N GLU A 107 -18.34 34.30 3.25
CA GLU A 107 -18.26 35.60 3.94
C GLU A 107 -17.67 36.69 3.05
N ASN A 108 -16.57 36.38 2.38
CA ASN A 108 -15.82 37.30 1.52
C ASN A 108 -16.41 37.45 0.12
N ASN A 109 -17.46 36.70 -0.23
CA ASN A 109 -18.07 36.80 -1.55
C ASN A 109 -18.90 38.08 -1.68
N TYR A 110 -18.43 39.05 -2.46
CA TYR A 110 -19.13 40.32 -2.69
C TYR A 110 -20.38 40.18 -3.57
N ASN A 111 -20.49 39.10 -4.35
CA ASN A 111 -21.63 38.85 -5.24
C ASN A 111 -22.84 38.24 -4.51
N LEU A 112 -22.74 38.00 -3.20
CA LEU A 112 -23.83 37.44 -2.41
C LEU A 112 -24.43 38.48 -1.47
N SER A 113 -25.76 38.55 -1.45
CA SER A 113 -26.48 39.32 -0.46
C SER A 113 -26.33 38.71 0.94
N LYS A 114 -26.62 39.52 1.98
CA LYS A 114 -26.55 39.08 3.38
C LYS A 114 -27.44 37.86 3.67
N SER A 115 -28.62 37.80 3.05
CA SER A 115 -29.55 36.67 3.19
C SER A 115 -29.01 35.40 2.52
N GLU A 116 -28.46 35.51 1.31
CA GLU A 116 -27.86 34.37 0.60
C GLU A 116 -26.64 33.82 1.35
N LYS A 117 -25.78 34.70 1.89
CA LYS A 117 -24.66 34.29 2.75
C LYS A 117 -25.15 33.50 3.95
N LYS A 118 -26.23 33.95 4.61
CA LYS A 118 -26.84 33.25 5.75
C LYS A 118 -27.35 31.87 5.37
N ILE A 119 -28.06 31.75 4.25
CA ILE A 119 -28.60 30.48 3.75
C ILE A 119 -27.46 29.51 3.42
N ARG A 120 -26.44 29.96 2.68
CA ARG A 120 -25.29 29.13 2.31
C ARG A 120 -24.46 28.70 3.50
N LYS A 121 -24.22 29.59 4.48
CA LYS A 121 -23.55 29.23 5.75
C LYS A 121 -24.33 28.15 6.51
N LYS A 122 -25.65 28.26 6.59
CA LYS A 122 -26.51 27.25 7.26
C LYS A 122 -26.48 25.89 6.55
N LEU A 123 -26.51 25.89 5.21
CA LEU A 123 -26.42 24.66 4.42
C LEU A 123 -25.03 24.00 4.57
N LEU A 124 -23.97 24.81 4.52
CA LEU A 124 -22.60 24.36 4.74
C LEU A 124 -22.43 23.74 6.14
N GLU A 125 -22.94 24.40 7.18
CA GLU A 125 -22.89 23.89 8.56
C GLU A 125 -23.63 22.55 8.71
N LYS A 126 -24.83 22.44 8.13
CA LYS A 126 -25.61 21.19 8.16
C LYS A 126 -24.85 20.04 7.49
N LYS A 127 -24.26 20.29 6.32
CA LYS A 127 -23.45 19.31 5.58
C LYS A 127 -22.21 18.90 6.36
N TYR A 128 -21.47 19.87 6.90
CA TYR A 128 -20.29 19.63 7.74
C TYR A 128 -20.62 18.75 8.94
N LYS A 129 -21.69 19.08 9.70
CA LYS A 129 -22.10 18.27 10.86
C LYS A 129 -22.45 16.83 10.45
N ALA A 130 -23.22 16.65 9.39
CA ALA A 130 -23.59 15.31 8.91
C ALA A 130 -22.37 14.47 8.51
N GLU A 131 -21.44 15.04 7.73
CA GLU A 131 -20.21 14.34 7.32
C GLU A 131 -19.30 14.03 8.52
N LYS A 132 -19.17 14.96 9.48
CA LYS A 132 -18.35 14.76 10.68
C LYS A 132 -18.90 13.64 11.56
N GLU A 133 -20.21 13.57 11.76
CA GLU A 133 -20.83 12.51 12.55
C GLU A 133 -20.69 11.13 11.91
N ILE A 134 -20.78 11.04 10.57
CA ILE A 134 -20.50 9.78 9.84
C ILE A 134 -19.05 9.33 10.08
N LEU A 135 -18.09 10.25 9.98
CA LEU A 135 -16.67 9.94 10.17
C LEU A 135 -16.36 9.53 11.61
N LYS A 136 -16.95 10.20 12.60
CA LYS A 136 -16.82 9.83 14.02
C LYS A 136 -17.41 8.46 14.31
N LYS A 137 -18.65 8.20 13.86
CA LYS A 137 -19.30 6.91 14.07
C LYS A 137 -18.45 5.77 13.50
N ARG A 138 -17.97 5.92 12.27
CA ARG A 138 -17.06 4.94 11.65
C ARG A 138 -15.75 4.77 12.41
N LYS A 139 -15.27 5.82 13.09
CA LYS A 139 -14.07 5.77 13.92
C LYS A 139 -14.32 5.03 15.24
N ASP A 140 -15.50 5.21 15.82
CA ASP A 140 -15.92 4.57 17.07
C ASP A 140 -16.25 3.08 16.85
N ASP A 141 -16.67 2.72 15.63
CA ASP A 141 -16.94 1.33 15.22
C ASP A 141 -15.65 0.50 14.93
N LEU A 142 -14.45 1.09 15.09
CA LEU A 142 -13.13 0.47 14.84
C LEU A 142 -12.31 0.27 16.12
#